data_AF-A0A9K3N772-F1
#
_entry.id   AF-A0A9K3N772-F1
#
_cell.length_a   1.000
_cell.length_b   1.000
_cell.length_c   1.000
_cell.angle_alpha   90.00
_cell.angle_beta   90.00
_cell.angle_gamma   90.00
#
_symmetry.space_group_name_H-M   'P 1'
#
loop_
_entity.id
_entity.type
_entity.pdbx_description
1 polymer ?
#
loop_
_entity_poly.entity_id
_entity_poly.type
_entity_poly.pdbx_seq_one_letter_code
_entity_poly.pdbx_strand_id
1 'polypeptide(L)'
;MLEKVYTRVPIETNTKSESKQNLEKKIENLKYEGYLLRKDLLMGQGSRAKSIFERNEGLLGFVMVNDGSTILHFAVEAGQNDFVKKLFSCLTGEQLLHRRKSDGSTALHVAAIVGNKDAAELLVKKNKEFLRIKDHKGKEPLHKAYEHMHLDIIGYLLNAVNDDANAKFQSSPTGSVHPDDEIGVGVLVNAISAKRYCK
;
A
#
# COMPACT_ATOMS: atom_id res chain seq x y z
N MET A 1 -31.82 13.78 -7.93
CA MET A 1 -30.76 14.78 -7.69
C MET A 1 -29.41 14.08 -7.67
N LEU A 2 -28.72 13.97 -8.81
CA LEU A 2 -27.27 13.78 -8.90
C LEU A 2 -26.86 14.25 -10.30
N GLU A 3 -26.93 15.56 -10.48
CA GLU A 3 -26.45 16.26 -11.66
C GLU A 3 -25.34 17.20 -11.19
N LYS A 4 -24.26 17.29 -11.96
CA LYS A 4 -23.16 18.28 -11.90
C LYS A 4 -21.98 17.93 -10.97
N VAL A 5 -20.90 17.38 -11.54
CA VAL A 5 -19.63 18.11 -11.82
C VAL A 5 -18.87 17.38 -12.94
N TYR A 6 -19.24 17.65 -14.19
CA TYR A 6 -18.33 17.48 -15.33
C TYR A 6 -18.47 18.77 -16.16
N THR A 7 -17.52 19.69 -16.00
CA THR A 7 -17.43 20.89 -16.83
C THR A 7 -17.06 20.49 -18.26
N ARG A 8 -17.95 20.79 -19.22
CA ARG A 8 -17.75 20.58 -20.65
C ARG A 8 -16.75 21.58 -21.21
N VAL A 9 -15.72 21.07 -21.90
CA VAL A 9 -15.00 21.83 -22.94
C VAL A 9 -15.67 21.52 -24.29
N PRO A 10 -16.06 22.52 -25.10
CA PRO A 10 -16.69 22.26 -26.39
C PRO A 10 -15.63 21.80 -27.39
N ILE A 11 -15.88 20.69 -28.08
CA ILE A 11 -15.12 20.33 -29.28
C ILE A 11 -16.13 19.79 -30.27
N GLU A 12 -16.32 20.52 -31.36
CA GLU A 12 -17.05 20.06 -32.53
C GLU A 12 -16.14 19.29 -33.48
N THR A 13 -16.78 18.37 -34.19
CA THR A 13 -16.38 17.65 -35.41
C THR A 13 -15.64 16.30 -35.27
N ASN A 14 -16.47 15.26 -35.40
CA ASN A 14 -16.30 14.01 -36.15
C ASN A 14 -15.12 13.04 -35.91
N THR A 15 -14.30 13.21 -34.86
CA THR A 15 -13.20 12.29 -34.49
C THR A 15 -13.35 11.66 -33.09
N LYS A 16 -14.45 12.00 -32.39
CA LYS A 16 -14.69 11.59 -30.99
C LYS A 16 -15.23 10.17 -30.80
N SER A 17 -15.87 9.57 -31.80
CA SER A 17 -16.49 8.24 -31.65
C SER A 17 -15.46 7.10 -31.73
N GLU A 18 -14.56 7.12 -32.73
CA GLU A 18 -13.49 6.11 -32.89
C GLU A 18 -12.47 6.17 -31.76
N SER A 19 -12.10 7.38 -31.32
CA SER A 19 -11.21 7.59 -30.17
C SER A 19 -11.85 7.11 -28.85
N LYS A 20 -13.15 7.36 -28.66
CA LYS A 20 -13.90 6.85 -27.51
C LYS A 20 -14.01 5.33 -27.53
N GLN A 21 -14.32 4.72 -28.67
CA GLN A 21 -14.47 3.27 -28.81
C GLN A 21 -13.14 2.54 -28.62
N ASN A 22 -12.03 3.11 -29.09
CA ASN A 22 -10.68 2.59 -28.83
C ASN A 22 -10.30 2.69 -27.34
N LEU A 23 -10.69 3.79 -26.68
CA LEU A 23 -10.46 3.95 -25.25
C LEU A 23 -11.30 2.95 -24.42
N GLU A 24 -12.55 2.73 -24.78
CA GLU A 24 -13.42 1.73 -24.15
C GLU A 24 -12.84 0.32 -24.27
N LYS A 25 -12.37 -0.08 -25.46
CA LYS A 25 -11.68 -1.35 -25.67
C LYS A 25 -10.42 -1.47 -24.82
N LYS A 26 -9.62 -0.40 -24.72
CA LYS A 26 -8.42 -0.37 -23.88
C LYS A 26 -8.75 -0.55 -22.39
N ILE A 27 -9.81 0.10 -21.92
CA ILE A 27 -10.30 -0.02 -20.53
C ILE A 27 -10.81 -1.44 -20.28
N GLU A 28 -11.55 -2.02 -21.23
CA GLU A 28 -12.04 -3.40 -21.13
C GLU A 28 -10.88 -4.41 -21.07
N ASN A 29 -9.85 -4.24 -21.90
CA ASN A 29 -8.65 -5.08 -21.83
C ASN A 29 -7.94 -4.95 -20.47
N LEU A 30 -7.78 -3.72 -19.96
CA LEU A 30 -7.18 -3.48 -18.64
C LEU A 30 -7.98 -4.14 -17.51
N LYS A 31 -9.32 -4.12 -17.59
CA LYS A 31 -10.20 -4.83 -16.64
C LYS A 31 -9.98 -6.33 -16.69
N TYR A 32 -9.94 -6.91 -17.88
CA TYR A 32 -9.76 -8.34 -18.08
C TYR A 32 -8.39 -8.83 -17.61
N GLU A 33 -7.32 -8.15 -18.02
CA GLU A 33 -5.96 -8.47 -17.59
C GLU A 33 -5.77 -8.23 -16.09
N GLY A 34 -6.38 -7.19 -15.53
CA GLY A 34 -6.44 -6.98 -14.09
C GLY A 34 -7.10 -8.14 -13.37
N TYR A 35 -8.24 -8.64 -13.85
CA TYR A 35 -8.90 -9.82 -13.30
C TYR A 35 -7.97 -11.06 -13.33
N LEU A 36 -7.36 -11.35 -14.48
CA LEU A 36 -6.47 -12.51 -14.63
C LEU A 36 -5.25 -12.42 -13.71
N LEU A 37 -4.64 -11.24 -13.64
CA LEU A 37 -3.48 -10.96 -12.80
C LEU A 37 -3.80 -11.19 -11.32
N ARG A 38 -4.95 -10.69 -10.83
CA ARG A 38 -5.39 -10.93 -9.45
C ARG A 38 -5.59 -12.43 -9.19
N LYS A 39 -6.26 -13.12 -10.11
CA LYS A 39 -6.48 -14.56 -10.01
C LYS A 39 -5.16 -15.31 -9.91
N ASP A 40 -4.20 -15.02 -10.79
CA ASP A 40 -2.90 -15.70 -10.80
C ASP A 40 -2.10 -15.41 -9.51
N LEU A 41 -2.16 -14.19 -8.97
CA LEU A 41 -1.55 -13.87 -7.67
C LEU A 41 -2.15 -14.70 -6.53
N LEU A 42 -3.49 -14.78 -6.45
CA LEU A 42 -4.19 -15.55 -5.40
C LEU A 42 -3.95 -17.06 -5.51
N MET A 43 -3.78 -17.57 -6.73
CA MET A 43 -3.49 -18.99 -6.98
C MET A 43 -2.00 -19.33 -6.81
N GLY A 44 -1.16 -18.38 -6.37
CA GLY A 44 0.28 -18.57 -6.20
C GLY A 44 1.08 -18.64 -7.51
N GLN A 45 0.48 -18.25 -8.63
CA GLN A 45 1.05 -18.33 -9.97
C GLN A 45 1.85 -17.08 -10.32
N GLY A 46 2.81 -16.71 -9.47
CA GLY A 46 3.61 -15.48 -9.60
C GLY A 46 4.28 -15.29 -10.97
N SER A 47 4.74 -16.38 -11.61
CA SER A 47 5.35 -16.31 -12.96
C SER A 47 4.36 -15.89 -14.05
N ARG A 48 3.11 -16.36 -13.95
CA ARG A 48 2.04 -16.00 -14.91
C ARG A 48 1.57 -14.58 -14.68
N ALA A 49 1.41 -14.19 -13.41
CA ALA A 49 1.15 -12.82 -13.01
C ALA A 49 2.24 -11.86 -13.53
N LYS A 50 3.51 -12.24 -13.41
CA LYS A 50 4.66 -11.51 -13.98
C LYS A 50 4.55 -11.34 -15.48
N SER A 51 4.23 -12.41 -16.21
CA SER A 51 4.05 -12.34 -17.67
C SER A 51 2.92 -11.40 -18.09
N ILE A 52 1.80 -11.37 -17.36
CA ILE A 52 0.70 -10.44 -17.63
C ILE A 52 1.16 -9.00 -17.38
N PHE A 53 1.82 -8.76 -16.25
CA PHE A 53 2.31 -7.44 -15.87
C PHE A 53 3.35 -6.89 -16.86
N GLU A 54 4.30 -7.70 -17.32
CA GLU A 54 5.33 -7.30 -18.29
C GLU A 54 4.75 -6.95 -19.67
N ARG A 55 3.59 -7.50 -20.02
CA ARG A 55 2.88 -7.14 -21.26
C ARG A 55 2.12 -5.82 -21.14
N ASN A 56 1.74 -5.43 -19.92
CA ASN A 56 0.91 -4.25 -19.68
C ASN A 56 1.24 -3.57 -18.35
N GLU A 57 2.24 -2.68 -18.37
CA GLU A 57 2.60 -1.86 -17.21
C GLU A 57 1.51 -0.85 -16.82
N GLY A 58 0.52 -0.59 -17.69
CA GLY A 58 -0.64 0.24 -17.36
C GLY A 58 -1.45 -0.28 -16.17
N LEU A 59 -1.26 -1.56 -15.80
CA LEU A 59 -1.83 -2.18 -14.62
C LEU A 59 -1.29 -1.62 -13.29
N LEU A 60 -0.14 -0.93 -13.29
CA LEU A 60 0.42 -0.25 -12.10
C LEU A 60 -0.54 0.77 -11.50
N GLY A 61 -1.20 1.55 -12.37
CA GLY A 61 -2.12 2.59 -11.97
C GLY A 61 -3.56 2.12 -11.79
N PHE A 62 -3.83 0.87 -12.15
CA PHE A 62 -5.18 0.33 -12.25
C PHE A 62 -5.70 -0.10 -10.88
N VAL A 63 -6.91 0.35 -10.56
CA VAL A 63 -7.67 -0.13 -9.40
C VAL A 63 -8.36 -1.42 -9.82
N MET A 64 -8.02 -2.53 -9.16
CA MET A 64 -8.45 -3.86 -9.59
C MET A 64 -9.82 -4.24 -9.02
N VAL A 65 -10.29 -3.55 -7.99
CA VAL A 65 -11.56 -3.80 -7.29
C VAL A 65 -12.13 -2.51 -6.70
N ASN A 66 -13.42 -2.54 -6.39
CA ASN A 66 -14.17 -1.36 -5.93
C ASN A 66 -13.74 -0.83 -4.54
N ASP A 67 -12.97 -1.60 -3.77
CA ASP A 67 -12.41 -1.15 -2.49
C ASP A 67 -11.11 -0.35 -2.64
N GLY A 68 -10.75 0.05 -3.86
CA GLY A 68 -9.52 0.80 -4.14
C GLY A 68 -8.24 -0.05 -4.15
N SER A 69 -8.32 -1.38 -3.96
CA SER A 69 -7.13 -2.21 -3.99
C SER A 69 -6.48 -2.23 -5.37
N THR A 70 -5.19 -1.95 -5.36
CA THR A 70 -4.30 -1.99 -6.52
C THR A 70 -3.55 -3.32 -6.57
N ILE A 71 -2.80 -3.56 -7.64
CA ILE A 71 -1.95 -4.75 -7.82
C ILE A 71 -1.00 -5.01 -6.64
N LEU A 72 -0.45 -3.96 -6.05
CA LEU A 72 0.46 -4.10 -4.92
C LEU A 72 -0.25 -4.67 -3.68
N HIS A 73 -1.48 -4.21 -3.39
CA HIS A 73 -2.23 -4.71 -2.24
C HIS A 73 -2.47 -6.22 -2.39
N PHE A 74 -2.87 -6.69 -3.58
CA PHE A 74 -3.07 -8.11 -3.84
C PHE A 74 -1.78 -8.93 -3.79
N ALA A 75 -0.68 -8.41 -4.32
CA ALA A 75 0.60 -9.12 -4.29
C ALA A 75 1.08 -9.32 -2.84
N VAL A 76 0.87 -8.31 -1.98
CA VAL A 76 1.19 -8.39 -0.54
C VAL A 76 0.24 -9.35 0.19
N GLU A 77 -1.06 -9.23 -0.05
CA GLU A 77 -2.09 -10.11 0.51
C GLU A 77 -1.83 -11.58 0.16
N ALA A 78 -1.43 -11.86 -1.07
CA ALA A 78 -1.17 -13.21 -1.57
C ALA A 78 0.23 -13.75 -1.24
N GLY A 79 1.08 -13.01 -0.52
CA GLY A 79 2.44 -13.46 -0.18
C GLY A 79 3.42 -13.51 -1.37
N GLN A 80 3.09 -12.90 -2.51
CA GLN A 80 3.89 -12.97 -3.74
C GLN A 80 5.07 -11.96 -3.70
N ASN A 81 5.98 -12.16 -2.76
CA ASN A 81 7.03 -11.18 -2.42
C ASN A 81 8.02 -10.92 -3.58
N ASP A 82 8.27 -11.89 -4.45
CA ASP A 82 9.09 -11.67 -5.65
C ASP A 82 8.39 -10.77 -6.67
N PHE A 83 7.07 -10.88 -6.77
CA PHE A 83 6.28 -9.95 -7.57
C PHE A 83 6.26 -8.55 -6.95
N VAL A 84 6.17 -8.45 -5.62
CA VAL A 84 6.32 -7.16 -4.89
C VAL A 84 7.66 -6.51 -5.20
N LYS A 85 8.78 -7.25 -5.16
CA LYS A 85 10.11 -6.73 -5.56
C LYS A 85 10.11 -6.22 -7.00
N LYS A 86 9.47 -6.93 -7.92
CA LYS A 86 9.34 -6.50 -9.32
C LYS A 86 8.56 -5.18 -9.42
N LEU A 87 7.43 -5.05 -8.72
CA LEU A 87 6.67 -3.78 -8.67
C LEU A 87 7.53 -2.62 -8.14
N PHE A 88 8.37 -2.86 -7.15
CA PHE A 88 9.25 -1.82 -6.60
C PHE A 88 10.39 -1.43 -7.53
N SER A 89 10.75 -2.26 -8.51
CA SER A 89 11.67 -1.84 -9.58
C SER A 89 11.03 -0.84 -10.55
N CYS A 90 9.70 -0.82 -10.64
CA CYS A 90 8.92 0.04 -11.53
C CYS A 90 8.29 1.25 -10.81
N LEU A 91 8.23 1.24 -9.47
CA LEU A 91 7.56 2.26 -8.66
C LEU A 91 8.55 3.01 -7.77
N THR A 92 8.37 4.33 -7.70
CA THR A 92 9.03 5.19 -6.71
C THR A 92 8.36 5.06 -5.35
N GLY A 93 9.08 5.36 -4.26
CA GLY A 93 8.51 5.35 -2.91
C GLY A 93 7.31 6.27 -2.76
N GLU A 94 7.35 7.46 -3.38
CA GLU A 94 6.27 8.46 -3.34
C GLU A 94 5.00 7.97 -4.05
N GLN A 95 5.12 7.40 -5.25
CA GLN A 95 3.99 6.81 -5.97
C GLN A 95 3.26 5.75 -5.14
N LEU A 96 3.99 5.01 -4.30
CA LEU A 96 3.40 4.00 -3.43
C LEU A 96 2.58 4.61 -2.29
N LEU A 97 2.99 5.76 -1.73
CA LEU A 97 2.27 6.42 -0.62
C LEU A 97 0.87 6.89 -1.06
N HIS A 98 0.72 7.30 -2.32
CA HIS A 98 -0.56 7.75 -2.88
C HIS A 98 -1.52 6.60 -3.22
N ARG A 99 -1.05 5.35 -3.25
CA ARG A 99 -1.85 4.18 -3.62
C ARG A 99 -2.47 3.60 -2.36
N ARG A 100 -3.68 4.07 -2.04
CA ARG A 100 -4.44 3.66 -0.85
C ARG A 100 -5.74 2.97 -1.24
N LYS A 101 -6.16 2.00 -0.42
CA LYS A 101 -7.51 1.45 -0.45
C LYS A 101 -8.55 2.50 -0.05
N SER A 102 -9.83 2.21 -0.27
CA SER A 102 -10.96 3.08 0.05
C SER A 102 -11.13 3.36 1.54
N ASP A 103 -10.61 2.50 2.41
CA ASP A 103 -10.51 2.69 3.86
C ASP A 103 -9.23 3.44 4.29
N GLY A 104 -8.43 3.89 3.32
CA GLY A 104 -7.14 4.52 3.56
C GLY A 104 -5.99 3.55 3.84
N SER A 105 -6.22 2.23 3.83
CA SER A 105 -5.16 1.28 4.06
C SER A 105 -4.08 1.37 2.97
N THR A 106 -2.82 1.33 3.39
CA THR A 106 -1.65 1.15 2.51
C THR A 106 -1.31 -0.32 2.37
N ALA A 107 -0.41 -0.66 1.46
CA ALA A 107 0.14 -2.02 1.37
C ALA A 107 0.78 -2.51 2.69
N LEU A 108 1.33 -1.62 3.53
CA LEU A 108 1.90 -2.02 4.83
C LEU A 108 0.81 -2.37 5.85
N HIS A 109 -0.36 -1.72 5.78
CA HIS A 109 -1.52 -2.16 6.57
C HIS A 109 -1.95 -3.56 6.16
N VAL A 110 -2.01 -3.85 4.85
CA VAL A 110 -2.37 -5.18 4.35
C VAL A 110 -1.36 -6.22 4.83
N ALA A 111 -0.05 -5.96 4.69
CA ALA A 111 1.00 -6.86 5.20
C ALA A 111 0.81 -7.16 6.70
N ALA A 112 0.50 -6.13 7.49
CA ALA A 112 0.25 -6.23 8.91
C ALA A 112 -1.05 -6.96 9.28
N ILE A 113 -2.08 -6.93 8.42
CA ILE A 113 -3.34 -7.67 8.61
C ILE A 113 -3.14 -9.16 8.33
N VAL A 114 -2.39 -9.50 7.27
CA VAL A 114 -2.25 -10.88 6.78
C VAL A 114 -1.05 -11.63 7.38
N GLY A 115 -0.18 -10.97 8.12
CA GLY A 115 1.02 -11.61 8.68
C GLY A 115 2.16 -11.78 7.68
N ASN A 116 2.18 -11.02 6.57
CA ASN A 116 3.26 -11.08 5.60
C ASN A 116 4.46 -10.21 6.01
N LYS A 117 5.34 -10.76 6.85
CA LYS A 117 6.55 -10.08 7.34
C LYS A 117 7.50 -9.67 6.22
N ASP A 118 7.76 -10.54 5.26
CA ASP A 118 8.67 -10.25 4.14
C ASP A 118 8.22 -9.03 3.33
N ALA A 119 6.92 -8.93 3.02
CA ALA A 119 6.38 -7.75 2.37
C ALA A 119 6.50 -6.50 3.24
N ALA A 120 6.27 -6.62 4.55
CA ALA A 120 6.46 -5.52 5.49
C ALA A 120 7.91 -5.03 5.48
N GLU A 121 8.89 -5.94 5.45
CA GLU A 121 10.29 -5.58 5.33
C GLU A 121 10.60 -4.83 4.03
N LEU A 122 10.13 -5.36 2.90
CA LEU A 122 10.35 -4.76 1.58
C LEU A 122 9.74 -3.35 1.52
N LEU A 123 8.53 -3.17 2.04
CA LEU A 123 7.81 -1.88 2.05
C LEU A 123 8.55 -0.83 2.89
N VAL A 124 8.96 -1.19 4.11
CA VAL A 124 9.67 -0.28 5.03
C VAL A 124 11.06 0.07 4.48
N LYS A 125 11.78 -0.89 3.89
CA LYS A 125 13.06 -0.64 3.21
C LYS A 125 12.89 0.30 2.01
N LYS A 126 11.77 0.19 1.29
CA LYS A 126 11.48 1.06 0.14
C LYS A 126 11.15 2.49 0.58
N ASN A 127 10.38 2.66 1.65
CA ASN A 127 10.11 3.96 2.26
C ASN A 127 9.63 3.81 3.72
N LYS A 128 10.34 4.41 4.67
CA LYS A 128 9.99 4.34 6.10
C LYS A 128 8.70 5.11 6.45
N GLU A 129 8.27 6.06 5.62
CA GLU A 129 7.03 6.82 5.83
C GLU A 129 5.78 5.92 5.95
N PHE A 130 5.81 4.72 5.36
CA PHE A 130 4.74 3.74 5.52
C PHE A 130 4.43 3.39 6.99
N LEU A 131 5.42 3.47 7.88
CA LEU A 131 5.29 3.13 9.30
C LEU A 131 4.25 4.00 10.02
N ARG A 132 4.04 5.24 9.57
CA ARG A 132 3.25 6.26 10.28
C ARG A 132 1.96 6.66 9.59
N ILE A 133 1.70 6.17 8.37
CA ILE A 133 0.46 6.47 7.67
C ILE A 133 -0.70 5.85 8.42
N LYS A 134 -1.75 6.65 8.68
CA LYS A 134 -2.97 6.20 9.33
C LYS A 134 -4.06 5.90 8.31
N ASP A 135 -4.75 4.78 8.46
CA ASP A 135 -6.01 4.49 7.75
C ASP A 135 -7.14 5.47 8.17
N HIS A 136 -8.33 5.36 7.56
CA HIS A 136 -9.47 6.23 7.89
C HIS A 136 -10.01 6.02 9.32
N LYS A 137 -9.60 4.94 10.01
CA LYS A 137 -9.89 4.69 11.42
C LYS A 137 -8.79 5.24 12.35
N GLY A 138 -7.81 5.96 11.80
CA GLY A 138 -6.69 6.51 12.55
C GLY A 138 -5.63 5.48 12.94
N LYS A 139 -5.66 4.27 12.37
CA LYS A 139 -4.76 3.17 12.71
C LYS A 139 -3.54 3.19 11.80
N GLU A 140 -2.35 3.15 12.39
CA GLU A 140 -1.08 2.84 11.69
C GLU A 140 -0.94 1.33 11.47
N PRO A 141 -0.04 0.86 10.57
CA PRO A 141 0.15 -0.57 10.31
C PRO A 141 0.47 -1.40 11.55
N LEU A 142 1.23 -0.85 12.50
CA LEU A 142 1.54 -1.52 13.76
C LEU A 142 0.26 -1.87 14.56
N HIS A 143 -0.75 -0.99 14.56
CA HIS A 143 -2.03 -1.27 15.22
C HIS A 143 -2.74 -2.45 14.55
N LYS A 144 -2.66 -2.56 13.22
CA LYS A 144 -3.23 -3.70 12.49
C LYS A 144 -2.54 -5.01 12.82
N ALA A 145 -1.21 -4.99 12.96
CA ALA A 145 -0.45 -6.17 13.37
C ALA A 145 -0.87 -6.67 14.76
N TYR A 146 -1.11 -5.74 15.71
CA TYR A 146 -1.66 -6.05 17.03
C TYR A 146 -3.10 -6.59 16.97
N GLU A 147 -3.99 -5.93 16.22
CA GLU A 147 -5.39 -6.37 16.06
C GLU A 147 -5.49 -7.81 15.54
N HIS A 148 -4.52 -8.26 14.74
CA HIS A 148 -4.47 -9.61 14.15
C HIS A 148 -3.45 -10.55 14.81
N MET A 149 -2.78 -10.09 15.88
CA MET A 149 -1.83 -10.88 16.68
C MET A 149 -0.62 -11.46 15.92
N HIS A 150 -0.15 -10.78 14.87
CA HIS A 150 1.04 -11.19 14.11
C HIS A 150 2.32 -10.73 14.82
N LEU A 151 2.76 -11.52 15.82
CA LEU A 151 3.85 -11.17 16.74
C LEU A 151 5.19 -10.88 16.05
N ASP A 152 5.49 -11.58 14.97
CA ASP A 152 6.71 -11.42 14.18
C ASP A 152 6.74 -10.08 13.43
N ILE A 153 5.61 -9.64 12.88
CA ILE A 153 5.43 -8.32 12.30
C ILE A 153 5.47 -7.24 13.38
N ILE A 154 4.79 -7.46 14.51
CA ILE A 154 4.80 -6.51 15.64
C ILE A 154 6.24 -6.22 16.04
N GLY A 155 7.04 -7.25 16.29
CA GLY A 155 8.44 -7.11 16.66
C GLY A 155 9.24 -6.35 15.59
N TYR A 156 9.04 -6.69 14.32
CA TYR A 156 9.72 -6.00 13.22
C TYR A 156 9.34 -4.50 13.14
N LEU A 157 8.05 -4.18 13.13
CA LEU A 157 7.58 -2.80 12.98
C LEU A 157 7.95 -1.93 14.17
N LEU A 158 7.94 -2.47 15.39
CA LEU A 158 8.43 -1.76 16.58
C LEU A 158 9.91 -1.38 16.44
N ASN A 159 10.76 -2.32 16.04
CA ASN A 159 12.17 -2.06 15.83
C ASN A 159 12.40 -1.02 14.73
N ALA A 160 11.71 -1.16 13.60
CA ALA A 160 11.82 -0.21 12.49
C ALA A 160 11.38 1.22 12.88
N VAL A 161 10.37 1.34 13.74
CA VAL A 161 9.91 2.61 14.31
C VAL A 161 10.97 3.24 15.22
N ASN A 162 11.60 2.44 16.08
CA ASN A 162 12.66 2.92 16.98
C ASN A 162 13.88 3.39 16.20
N ASP A 163 14.29 2.63 15.17
CA ASP A 163 15.41 2.99 14.31
C ASP A 163 15.15 4.30 13.55
N ASP A 164 13.92 4.53 13.10
CA ASP A 164 13.53 5.79 12.44
C ASP A 164 13.58 6.98 13.40
N ALA A 165 13.11 6.81 14.63
CA ALA A 165 13.16 7.85 15.65
C ALA A 165 14.61 8.22 16.03
N ASN A 166 15.47 7.22 16.23
CA ASN A 166 16.88 7.45 16.56
C ASN A 166 17.64 8.13 15.40
N ALA A 167 17.37 7.74 14.15
CA ALA A 167 17.97 8.39 12.99
C ALA A 167 17.60 9.89 12.90
N LYS A 168 16.33 10.23 13.20
CA LYS A 168 15.86 11.62 13.22
C LYS A 168 16.49 12.43 14.38
N PHE A 169 16.67 11.81 15.55
CA PHE A 169 17.33 12.44 16.71
C PHE A 169 18.80 12.79 16.42
N GLN A 170 19.57 11.88 15.85
CA GLN A 170 20.99 12.11 15.52
C GLN A 170 21.21 13.14 14.39
N SER A 171 20.17 13.45 13.61
CA SER A 171 20.22 14.48 12.56
C SER A 171 19.95 15.91 13.06
N SER A 172 19.56 16.07 14.33
CA SER A 172 19.28 17.38 14.95
C SER A 172 20.40 17.76 15.92
N PRO A 173 21.22 18.80 15.66
CA PRO A 173 22.28 19.19 16.59
C PRO A 173 21.69 20.13 17.63
N THR A 174 21.30 19.63 18.80
CA THR A 174 21.49 20.25 20.14
C THR A 174 20.58 19.62 21.20
N GLY A 175 21.14 19.39 22.39
CA GLY A 175 20.43 19.55 23.66
C GLY A 175 19.98 18.27 24.34
N SER A 176 20.85 17.78 25.22
CA SER A 176 20.60 16.92 26.39
C SER A 176 19.13 16.62 26.73
N VAL A 177 18.63 15.46 26.28
CA VAL A 177 17.47 14.78 26.88
C VAL A 177 17.87 13.31 27.02
N HIS A 178 17.62 12.71 28.19
CA HIS A 178 17.97 11.31 28.44
C HIS A 178 17.26 10.40 27.41
N PRO A 179 17.99 9.52 26.70
CA PRO A 179 17.45 8.75 25.57
C PRO A 179 16.34 7.75 25.93
N ASP A 180 16.13 7.49 27.23
CA ASP A 180 15.23 6.45 27.72
C ASP A 180 13.80 6.94 28.03
N ASP A 181 13.57 8.26 28.15
CA ASP A 181 12.33 8.78 28.75
C ASP A 181 11.20 9.13 27.76
N GLU A 182 11.49 9.40 26.48
CA GLU A 182 10.47 9.87 25.51
C GLU A 182 10.14 8.81 24.43
N ILE A 183 11.13 8.02 24.02
CA ILE A 183 10.99 7.02 22.95
C ILE A 183 10.19 5.81 23.45
N GLY A 184 10.44 5.35 24.67
CA GLY A 184 9.72 4.24 25.28
C GLY A 184 8.24 4.53 25.49
N VAL A 185 7.89 5.78 25.84
CA VAL A 185 6.52 6.18 26.15
C VAL A 185 5.64 6.20 24.90
N GLY A 186 6.12 6.73 23.77
CA GLY A 186 5.34 6.73 22.52
C GLY A 186 5.04 5.32 22.00
N VAL A 187 6.02 4.41 22.12
CA VAL A 187 5.89 3.01 21.68
C VAL A 187 4.98 2.21 22.61
N LEU A 188 5.14 2.39 23.93
CA LEU A 188 4.24 1.79 24.92
C LEU A 188 2.82 2.34 24.80
N VAL A 189 2.64 3.64 24.57
CA VAL A 189 1.32 4.24 24.35
C VAL A 189 0.67 3.69 23.09
N ASN A 190 1.41 3.50 21.99
CA ASN A 190 0.90 2.86 20.78
C ASN A 190 0.55 1.38 21.01
N ALA A 191 1.39 0.62 21.71
CA ALA A 191 1.13 -0.78 22.05
C ALA A 191 -0.06 -0.95 23.01
N ILE A 192 -0.18 -0.10 24.02
CA ILE A 192 -1.29 -0.07 24.99
C ILE A 192 -2.58 0.37 24.28
N SER A 193 -2.50 1.36 23.40
CA SER A 193 -3.62 1.79 22.58
C SER A 193 -4.10 0.65 21.69
N ALA A 194 -3.19 -0.03 20.98
CA ALA A 194 -3.52 -1.18 20.14
C ALA A 194 -4.15 -2.34 20.93
N LYS A 195 -3.63 -2.67 22.12
CA LYS A 195 -4.16 -3.74 22.99
C LYS A 195 -5.58 -3.47 23.50
N ARG A 196 -5.99 -2.20 23.64
CA ARG A 196 -7.37 -1.84 24.03
C ARG A 196 -8.42 -2.16 22.95
N TYR A 197 -8.00 -2.45 21.71
CA TYR A 197 -8.91 -2.77 20.60
C TYR A 197 -9.12 -4.28 20.35
N CYS A 198 -8.50 -5.17 21.13
CA CYS A 198 -8.70 -6.63 21.03
C CYS A 198 -9.95 -7.12 21.80
N LYS A 199 -11.07 -6.37 21.79
CA LYS A 199 -12.34 -6.79 22.43
C LYS A 199 -13.41 -7.11 21.40
#